data_AF-A0A6S6PN32-F1
#
_entry.id   AF-A0A6S6PN32-F1
#
_cell.length_a   1.000
_cell.length_b   1.000
_cell.length_c   1.000
_cell.angle_alpha   90.00
_cell.angle_beta   90.00
_cell.angle_gamma   90.00
#
_symmetry.space_group_name_H-M   'P 1'
#
loop_
_entity.id
_entity.type
_entity.pdbx_description
1 polymer ?
#
loop_
_entity_poly.entity_id
_entity_poly.type
_entity_poly.pdbx_seq_one_letter_code
_entity_poly.pdbx_strand_id
1 'polypeptide(L)' 'MAINKETTTQKLIAMPKSLAEKVSEYRYDNRLPSEAEAIRRLIQIGLEASK' A
#
# COMPACT_ATOMS: atom_id res chain seq x y z
N MET A 1 -7.50 0.59 -12.03
CA MET A 1 -8.19 -0.65 -11.64
C MET A 1 -9.62 -0.27 -11.30
N ALA A 2 -10.64 -0.87 -11.94
CA ALA A 2 -12.02 -0.62 -11.56
C ALA A 2 -12.27 -1.21 -10.15
N ILE A 3 -12.94 -0.45 -9.28
CA ILE A 3 -13.24 -0.91 -7.91
C ILE A 3 -14.42 -1.89 -7.99
N ASN A 4 -14.16 -3.17 -7.75
CA ASN A 4 -15.22 -4.16 -7.52
C ASN A 4 -15.57 -4.15 -6.02
N LYS A 5 -16.81 -3.80 -5.67
CA LYS A 5 -17.25 -3.69 -4.27
C LYS A 5 -17.32 -5.03 -3.53
N GLU A 6 -17.38 -6.16 -4.24
CA GLU A 6 -17.40 -7.50 -3.64
C GLU A 6 -15.99 -7.97 -3.22
N THR A 7 -14.95 -7.49 -3.91
CA THR A 7 -13.56 -7.96 -3.71
C THR A 7 -12.62 -6.86 -3.21
N THR A 8 -13.05 -5.61 -3.24
CA THR A 8 -12.24 -4.45 -2.85
C THR A 8 -13.00 -3.57 -1.87
N THR A 9 -12.40 -3.32 -0.71
CA THR A 9 -12.91 -2.36 0.28
C THR A 9 -11.94 -1.19 0.46
N GLN A 10 -12.47 -0.02 0.81
CA GLN A 10 -11.67 1.16 1.15
C GLN A 10 -11.41 1.17 2.65
N LYS A 11 -10.16 1.44 3.03
CA LYS A 11 -9.77 1.67 4.42
C LYS A 11 -9.12 3.04 4.54
N LEU A 12 -9.72 3.92 5.34
CA LEU A 12 -9.10 5.17 5.75
C LEU A 12 -8.31 4.91 7.02
N ILE A 13 -7.03 5.27 7.03
CA ILE A 13 -6.16 5.12 8.21
C ILE A 13 -5.38 6.41 8.42
N ALA A 14 -5.26 6.81 9.68
CA ALA A 14 -4.28 7.81 10.08
C ALA A 14 -2.93 7.11 10.27
N MET A 15 -1.86 7.71 9.78
CA MET A 15 -0.50 7.20 9.97
C MET A 15 0.51 8.34 10.14
N PRO A 16 1.67 8.08 10.77
CA PRO A 16 2.73 9.07 10.86
C PRO A 16 3.16 9.56 9.47
N LYS A 17 3.42 10.87 9.35
CA LYS A 17 3.87 11.51 8.10
C LYS A 17 5.10 10.82 7.51
N SER A 18 6.06 10.47 8.37
CA SER A 18 7.28 9.77 7.97
C SER A 18 7.02 8.38 7.37
N LEU A 19 5.95 7.70 7.80
CA LEU A 19 5.58 6.40 7.22
C LEU A 19 4.95 6.58 5.84
N ALA A 20 4.08 7.57 5.68
CA ALA A 20 3.50 7.90 4.37
C ALA A 20 4.57 8.32 3.35
N GLU A 21 5.57 9.09 3.78
CA GLU A 21 6.72 9.46 2.94
C GLU A 21 7.49 8.23 2.46
N LYS A 22 7.80 7.29 3.36
CA LYS A 22 8.46 6.02 2.98
C LYS A 22 7.66 5.17 2.01
N VAL A 23 6.33 5.13 2.16
CA VAL A 23 5.44 4.44 1.22
C VAL A 23 5.53 5.10 -0.17
N SER A 24 5.58 6.43 -0.23
CA SER A 24 5.73 7.18 -1.48
C SER A 24 7.08 6.91 -2.14
N GLU A 25 8.18 6.93 -1.38
CA GLU A 25 9.52 6.57 -1.86
C GLU A 25 9.53 5.15 -2.46
N TYR A 26 9.03 4.17 -1.69
CA TYR A 26 8.93 2.78 -2.14
C TYR A 26 8.14 2.65 -3.46
N ARG A 27 7.08 3.43 -3.62
CA ARG A 27 6.29 3.46 -4.86
C ARG A 27 7.15 3.90 -6.04
N TYR A 28 7.90 4.99 -5.91
CA TYR A 28 8.73 5.52 -6.99
C TYR A 28 9.88 4.58 -7.34
N ASP A 29 10.57 4.05 -6.33
CA ASP A 29 11.69 3.11 -6.51
C ASP A 29 11.26 1.85 -7.26
N ASN A 30 10.06 1.35 -6.96
CA ASN A 30 9.50 0.15 -7.59
C ASN A 30 8.61 0.45 -8.80
N ARG A 31 8.56 1.72 -9.26
CA ARG A 31 7.78 2.19 -10.41
C ARG A 31 6.31 1.77 -10.35
N LEU A 32 5.72 1.80 -9.16
CA LEU A 32 4.35 1.36 -8.94
C LEU A 32 3.34 2.42 -9.41
N PRO A 33 2.20 1.98 -9.97
CA PRO A 33 1.24 2.88 -10.62
C PRO A 33 0.43 3.73 -9.64
N SER A 34 0.36 3.34 -8.36
CA SER A 34 -0.40 4.06 -7.34
C SER A 34 0.17 3.83 -5.95
N GLU A 35 -0.10 4.77 -5.04
CA GLU A 35 0.29 4.64 -3.63
C GLU A 35 -0.47 3.50 -2.95
N ALA A 36 -1.74 3.29 -3.33
CA ALA A 36 -2.52 2.15 -2.86
C ALA A 36 -1.86 0.80 -3.22
N GLU A 37 -1.22 0.70 -4.39
CA GLU A 37 -0.50 -0.51 -4.77
C GLU A 37 0.79 -0.69 -3.95
N ALA A 38 1.52 0.39 -3.69
CA ALA A 38 2.67 0.36 -2.79
C ALA A 38 2.28 -0.13 -1.38
N ILE A 39 1.20 0.42 -0.82
CA ILE A 39 0.68 -0.01 0.49
C ILE A 39 0.32 -1.49 0.49
N ARG A 40 -0.41 -1.99 -0.53
CA ARG A 40 -0.78 -3.41 -0.62
C ARG A 40 0.46 -4.31 -0.66
N ARG A 41 1.46 -3.97 -1.47
CA ARG A 41 2.70 -4.74 -1.60
C ARG A 41 3.49 -4.77 -0.29
N LEU A 42 3.64 -3.64 0.38
CA LEU A 42 4.31 -3.56 1.67
C LEU A 42 3.58 -4.38 2.75
N ILE A 43 2.24 -4.35 2.76
CA ILE A 43 1.45 -5.18 3.68
C ILE A 43 1.65 -6.67 3.37
N GLN A 44 1.63 -7.09 2.10
CA GLN A 44 1.86 -8.49 1.72
C GLN A 44 3.25 -8.97 2.18
N ILE A 45 4.30 -8.21 1.90
CA ILE A 45 5.67 -8.52 2.33
C ILE A 45 5.74 -8.64 3.86
N GLY A 46 5.13 -7.71 4.60
CA GLY A 46 5.11 -7.77 6.06
C GLY A 46 4.36 -8.99 6.62
N LEU A 47 3.25 -9.38 5.99
CA LEU A 47 2.49 -10.58 6.37
C LEU A 47 3.23 -11.88 6.04
N GLU A 48 3.96 -11.92 4.92
CA GLU A 48 4.77 -13.07 4.53
C GLU A 48 5.99 -13.23 5.46
N ALA A 49 6.66 -12.13 5.81
CA ALA A 49 7.81 -12.14 6.72
C ALA A 49 7.44 -12.45 8.19
N SER A 50 6.16 -12.30 8.56
CA SER A 50 5.65 -12.59 9.90
C SER A 50 5.18 -14.05 10.08
N LYS A 51 5.21 -14.86 9.03
CA LYS A 51 4.95 -16.31 9.10
C LYS A 51 6.22 -17.07 9.43
#